data_AF-A0A4U0VQM3-F1
#
_entry.id   AF-A0A4U0VQM3-F1
#
_cell.length_a   1.000
_cell.length_b   1.000
_cell.length_c   1.000
_cell.angle_alpha   90.00
_cell.angle_beta   90.00
_cell.angle_gamma   90.00
#
_symmetry.space_group_name_H-M   'P 1'
#
loop_
_entity.id
_entity.type
_entity.pdbx_description
1 polymer ?
#
loop_
_entity_poly.entity_id
_entity_poly.type
_entity_poly.pdbx_seq_one_letter_code
_entity_poly.pdbx_strand_id
1 'polypeptide(L)'
;MAPTPPPGFPAGVQYLSTPTPSRLLSPADKQLYCTACPPHLLPNPPPKVQIRKITDPRHPANGQAGLFNASGKALARGTWIRDYVGWVHTEPEADPTSDYDLSLDRRVVRDEHGEVVRVDIVGIDATKMGAEARFVNDYRGVPGYVRPNAVFELREWEIPGPNGAAPKKGIRMAVWAGPHGIEKGAEICVSYGRGFWQKRSEEAAS
;
A
#
# COMPACT_ATOMS: atom_id res chain seq x y z
N MET A 1 -10.47 -7.41 19.56
CA MET A 1 -9.05 -7.58 19.93
C MET A 1 -8.21 -6.86 18.90
N ALA A 2 -7.20 -6.10 19.32
CA ALA A 2 -6.25 -5.52 18.37
C ALA A 2 -5.51 -6.65 17.63
N PRO A 3 -5.24 -6.52 16.32
CA PRO A 3 -4.55 -7.56 15.58
C PRO A 3 -3.11 -7.72 16.11
N THR A 4 -2.64 -8.97 16.20
CA THR A 4 -1.28 -9.27 16.65
C THR A 4 -0.30 -9.01 15.49
N PRO A 5 0.76 -8.18 15.70
CA PRO A 5 1.78 -7.97 14.68
C PRO A 5 2.55 -9.27 14.37
N PRO A 6 2.93 -9.51 13.11
CA PRO A 6 3.77 -10.64 12.76
C PRO A 6 5.23 -10.44 13.25
N PRO A 7 6.02 -11.53 13.33
CA PRO A 7 7.44 -11.43 13.62
C PRO A 7 8.16 -10.47 12.64
N GLY A 8 9.04 -9.63 13.18
CA GLY A 8 9.77 -8.62 12.42
C GLY A 8 9.05 -7.28 12.24
N PHE A 9 7.79 -7.17 12.66
CA PHE A 9 7.08 -5.89 12.68
C PHE A 9 7.61 -5.00 13.83
N PRO A 10 7.88 -3.70 13.59
CA PRO A 10 8.50 -2.81 14.58
C PRO A 10 7.53 -2.44 15.71
N ALA A 11 8.03 -2.45 16.95
CA ALA A 11 7.23 -2.18 18.15
C ALA A 11 6.65 -0.76 18.23
N GLY A 12 7.28 0.23 17.56
CA GLY A 12 6.85 1.62 17.54
C GLY A 12 5.81 1.97 16.47
N VAL A 13 5.33 0.97 15.70
CA VAL A 13 4.33 1.16 14.65
C VAL A 13 3.08 0.39 15.04
N GLN A 14 1.92 1.04 14.98
CA GLN A 14 0.65 0.38 15.26
C GLN A 14 0.30 -0.61 14.13
N TYR A 15 0.06 -1.87 14.49
CA TYR A 15 -0.38 -2.88 13.52
C TYR A 15 -1.88 -2.73 13.21
N LEU A 16 -2.23 -2.69 11.92
CA LEU A 16 -3.59 -2.48 11.42
C LEU A 16 -4.08 -3.66 10.58
N SER A 17 -5.38 -3.93 10.65
CA SER A 17 -6.09 -4.80 9.70
C SER A 17 -6.99 -4.02 8.73
N THR A 18 -7.22 -2.74 9.00
CA THR A 18 -8.04 -1.81 8.21
C THR A 18 -7.48 -0.39 8.39
N PRO A 19 -7.52 0.49 7.37
CA PRO A 19 -7.01 1.84 7.49
C PRO A 19 -7.71 2.66 8.57
N THR A 20 -6.98 3.62 9.15
CA THR A 20 -7.54 4.57 10.13
C THR A 20 -7.81 5.90 9.44
N PRO A 21 -9.03 6.45 9.48
CA PRO A 21 -9.33 7.72 8.83
C PRO A 21 -8.86 8.92 9.66
N SER A 22 -8.36 9.96 8.99
CA SER A 22 -8.33 11.31 9.53
C SER A 22 -9.76 11.80 9.87
N ARG A 23 -9.84 12.66 10.88
CA ARG A 23 -11.09 13.36 11.21
C ARG A 23 -11.54 14.28 10.08
N LEU A 24 -10.60 14.83 9.30
CA LEU A 24 -10.85 15.78 8.21
C LEU A 24 -11.37 15.13 6.92
N LEU A 25 -11.27 13.80 6.77
CA LEU A 25 -11.85 13.12 5.62
C LEU A 25 -13.38 13.26 5.57
N SER A 26 -13.90 13.43 4.36
CA SER A 26 -15.33 13.43 4.11
C SER A 26 -15.97 12.09 4.51
N PRO A 27 -17.27 12.05 4.85
CA PRO A 27 -17.96 10.78 5.12
C PRO A 27 -17.88 9.80 3.94
N ALA A 28 -17.90 10.31 2.71
CA ALA A 28 -17.78 9.49 1.49
C ALA A 28 -16.38 8.85 1.38
N ASP A 29 -15.31 9.61 1.64
CA ASP A 29 -13.94 9.08 1.61
C ASP A 29 -13.68 8.09 2.73
N LYS A 30 -14.19 8.37 3.94
CA LYS A 30 -14.14 7.43 5.07
C LYS A 30 -14.80 6.10 4.71
N GLN A 31 -15.97 6.15 4.07
CA GLN A 31 -16.64 4.94 3.58
C GLN A 31 -15.81 4.23 2.51
N LEU A 32 -15.32 4.97 1.50
CA LEU A 32 -14.66 4.38 0.35
C LEU A 32 -13.31 3.73 0.70
N TYR A 33 -12.46 4.41 1.48
CA TYR A 33 -11.08 3.97 1.73
C TYR A 33 -10.89 3.23 3.05
N CYS A 34 -11.75 3.45 4.04
CA CYS A 34 -11.58 2.89 5.39
C CYS A 34 -12.60 1.79 5.73
N THR A 35 -13.51 1.43 4.82
CA THR A 35 -14.37 0.25 5.01
C THR A 35 -13.50 -1.00 5.16
N ALA A 36 -13.82 -1.85 6.14
CA ALA A 36 -13.16 -3.14 6.30
C ALA A 36 -13.63 -4.11 5.21
N CYS A 37 -12.71 -4.88 4.64
CA CYS A 37 -13.07 -5.96 3.71
C CYS A 37 -13.42 -7.22 4.50
N PRO A 38 -14.64 -7.77 4.35
CA PRO A 38 -14.97 -9.07 4.90
C PRO A 38 -14.01 -10.16 4.38
N PRO A 39 -13.60 -11.14 5.21
CA PRO A 39 -12.66 -12.19 4.81
C PRO A 39 -13.09 -13.00 3.58
N HIS A 40 -14.40 -13.22 3.39
CA HIS A 40 -14.95 -13.97 2.26
C HIS A 40 -14.91 -13.19 0.93
N LEU A 41 -14.63 -11.89 0.97
CA LEU A 41 -14.45 -11.04 -0.22
C LEU A 41 -12.96 -10.84 -0.57
N LEU A 42 -12.04 -11.53 0.12
CA LEU A 42 -10.64 -11.52 -0.27
C LEU A 42 -10.44 -12.29 -1.59
N PRO A 43 -9.59 -11.80 -2.52
CA PRO A 43 -9.40 -12.45 -3.83
C PRO A 43 -8.86 -13.89 -3.73
N ASN A 44 -8.05 -14.16 -2.71
CA ASN A 44 -7.50 -15.48 -2.39
C ASN A 44 -7.15 -15.55 -0.89
N PRO A 45 -6.94 -16.76 -0.34
CA PRO A 45 -6.35 -16.91 0.98
C PRO A 45 -5.02 -16.15 1.07
N PRO A 46 -4.75 -15.40 2.15
CA PRO A 46 -3.52 -14.61 2.26
C PRO A 46 -2.28 -15.51 2.17
N PRO A 47 -1.35 -15.27 1.23
CA PRO A 47 -0.11 -16.03 1.18
C PRO A 47 0.72 -15.76 2.44
N LYS A 48 1.60 -16.72 2.78
CA LYS A 48 2.55 -16.55 3.87
C LYS A 48 3.65 -15.59 3.41
N VAL A 49 3.85 -14.53 4.19
CA VAL A 49 4.90 -13.54 3.99
C VAL A 49 5.75 -13.44 5.24
N GLN A 50 6.98 -12.97 5.10
CA GLN A 50 7.89 -12.74 6.22
C GLN A 50 8.55 -11.38 6.09
N ILE A 51 8.59 -10.62 7.18
CA ILE A 51 9.35 -9.39 7.29
C ILE A 51 10.77 -9.76 7.73
N ARG A 52 11.79 -9.35 6.98
CA ARG A 52 13.19 -9.66 7.29
C ARG A 52 14.04 -8.42 7.16
N LYS A 53 15.04 -8.27 8.04
CA LYS A 53 16.09 -7.28 7.88
C LYS A 53 16.91 -7.60 6.64
N ILE A 54 17.19 -6.58 5.85
CA ILE A 54 18.06 -6.63 4.68
C ILE A 54 19.47 -6.34 5.15
N THR A 55 20.40 -7.25 4.83
CA THR A 55 21.79 -7.19 5.28
C THR A 55 22.80 -7.23 4.13
N ASP A 56 22.34 -7.35 2.88
CA ASP A 56 23.23 -7.27 1.72
C ASP A 56 23.65 -5.81 1.53
N PRO A 57 24.95 -5.48 1.63
CA PRO A 57 25.44 -4.11 1.50
C PRO A 57 25.21 -3.50 0.11
N ARG A 58 24.92 -4.32 -0.90
CA ARG A 58 24.60 -3.86 -2.26
C ARG A 58 23.13 -3.49 -2.43
N HIS A 59 22.28 -3.85 -1.47
CA HIS A 59 20.87 -3.54 -1.51
C HIS A 59 20.61 -2.07 -1.12
N PRO A 60 19.81 -1.29 -1.85
CA PRO A 60 19.53 0.12 -1.53
C PRO A 60 18.95 0.30 -0.12
N ALA A 61 18.05 -0.61 0.28
CA ALA A 61 17.47 -0.68 1.63
C ALA A 61 18.32 -1.46 2.65
N ASN A 62 19.65 -1.55 2.50
CA ASN A 62 20.52 -2.22 3.46
C ASN A 62 20.34 -1.64 4.88
N GLY A 63 20.14 -2.52 5.86
CA GLY A 63 19.86 -2.15 7.25
C GLY A 63 18.37 -1.93 7.55
N GLN A 64 17.53 -1.77 6.53
CA GLN A 64 16.07 -1.70 6.66
C GLN A 64 15.43 -3.09 6.57
N ALA A 65 14.11 -3.16 6.47
CA ALA A 65 13.37 -4.41 6.33
C ALA A 65 12.71 -4.54 4.96
N GLY A 66 12.58 -5.77 4.48
CA GLY A 66 11.86 -6.13 3.26
C GLY A 66 10.77 -7.17 3.53
N LEU A 67 9.82 -7.28 2.61
CA LEU A 67 8.77 -8.29 2.63
C LEU A 67 9.14 -9.45 1.68
N PHE A 68 9.07 -10.69 2.16
CA PHE A 68 9.50 -11.86 1.40
C PHE A 68 8.37 -12.87 1.25
N ASN A 69 8.33 -13.55 0.09
CA ASN A 69 7.45 -14.70 -0.11
C ASN A 69 7.93 -15.88 0.75
N ALA A 70 7.24 -16.10 1.88
CA ALA A 70 7.51 -17.19 2.80
C ALA A 70 6.58 -18.41 2.56
N SER A 71 5.86 -18.42 1.45
CA SER A 71 5.09 -19.58 1.03
C SER A 71 6.04 -20.71 0.64
N GLY A 72 5.61 -21.96 0.81
CA GLY A 72 6.40 -23.13 0.40
C GLY A 72 6.58 -23.28 -1.11
N LYS A 73 6.04 -22.34 -1.91
CA LYS A 73 5.97 -22.34 -3.38
C LYS A 73 6.00 -20.91 -3.93
N ALA A 74 6.21 -20.79 -5.23
CA ALA A 74 6.05 -19.52 -5.94
C ALA A 74 4.59 -19.03 -5.87
N LEU A 75 4.41 -17.71 -5.86
CA LEU A 75 3.10 -17.06 -6.04
C LEU A 75 2.86 -16.88 -7.53
N ALA A 76 1.70 -17.33 -8.01
CA ALA A 76 1.32 -17.16 -9.40
C ALA A 76 1.00 -15.69 -9.71
N ARG A 77 1.08 -15.30 -10.98
CA ARG A 77 0.62 -14.00 -11.49
C ARG A 77 -0.76 -13.66 -10.95
N GLY A 78 -0.96 -12.39 -10.55
CA GLY A 78 -2.25 -11.88 -10.11
C GLY A 78 -2.70 -12.37 -8.73
N THR A 79 -1.84 -13.07 -7.98
CA THR A 79 -2.13 -13.41 -6.58
C THR A 79 -2.16 -12.13 -5.75
N TRP A 80 -3.27 -11.86 -5.04
CA TRP A 80 -3.32 -10.81 -4.03
C TRP A 80 -2.43 -11.20 -2.85
N ILE A 81 -1.54 -10.29 -2.45
CA ILE A 81 -0.55 -10.52 -1.39
C ILE A 81 -1.02 -9.86 -0.11
N ARG A 82 -1.07 -8.53 -0.09
CA ARG A 82 -1.50 -7.73 1.07
C ARG A 82 -2.09 -6.40 0.62
N ASP A 83 -3.02 -5.93 1.42
CA ASP A 83 -3.54 -4.58 1.33
C ASP A 83 -2.54 -3.57 1.92
N TYR A 84 -2.37 -2.43 1.25
CA TYR A 84 -1.66 -1.30 1.83
C TYR A 84 -2.62 -0.57 2.78
N VAL A 85 -2.26 -0.57 4.07
CA VAL A 85 -3.06 0.06 5.14
C VAL A 85 -2.18 0.99 5.94
N GLY A 86 -2.80 2.06 6.43
CA GLY A 86 -2.15 3.14 7.14
C GLY A 86 -3.19 4.15 7.62
N TRP A 87 -2.74 5.37 7.87
CA TRP A 87 -3.59 6.51 8.16
C TRP A 87 -4.05 7.17 6.85
N VAL A 88 -5.35 7.24 6.60
CA VAL A 88 -5.89 7.89 5.39
C VAL A 88 -6.14 9.36 5.71
N HIS A 89 -5.61 10.26 4.88
CA HIS A 89 -5.61 11.69 5.15
C HIS A 89 -5.87 12.53 3.91
N THR A 90 -6.10 13.83 4.13
CA THR A 90 -6.18 14.84 3.08
C THR A 90 -4.79 15.37 2.71
N GLU A 91 -4.63 16.02 1.56
CA GLU A 91 -3.34 16.60 1.15
C GLU A 91 -2.70 17.53 2.19
N PRO A 92 -3.42 18.47 2.84
CA PRO A 92 -2.81 19.36 3.83
C PRO A 92 -2.25 18.65 5.06
N GLU A 93 -2.65 17.40 5.26
CA GLU A 93 -2.19 16.54 6.35
C GLU A 93 -1.03 15.62 5.95
N ALA A 94 -0.63 15.61 4.67
CA ALA A 94 0.47 14.80 4.18
C ALA A 94 1.79 15.24 4.83
N ASP A 95 2.58 14.28 5.30
CA ASP A 95 3.92 14.52 5.78
C ASP A 95 4.89 14.42 4.58
N PRO A 96 5.49 15.53 4.13
CA PRO A 96 6.37 15.52 2.96
C PRO A 96 7.64 14.69 3.19
N THR A 97 7.97 14.35 4.43
CA THR A 97 9.13 13.54 4.80
C THR A 97 8.81 12.04 4.91
N SER A 98 7.55 11.67 4.69
CA SER A 98 7.09 10.29 4.81
C SER A 98 7.46 9.44 3.60
N ASP A 99 8.25 8.41 3.85
CA ASP A 99 8.58 7.36 2.87
C ASP A 99 7.50 6.30 2.70
N TYR A 100 6.42 6.42 3.48
CA TYR A 100 5.33 5.46 3.55
C TYR A 100 3.98 6.08 3.13
N ASP A 101 3.98 7.29 2.58
CA ASP A 101 2.79 7.94 2.06
C ASP A 101 2.56 7.63 0.58
N LEU A 102 1.35 7.19 0.24
CA LEU A 102 0.88 6.91 -1.11
C LEU A 102 -0.34 7.76 -1.45
N SER A 103 -0.34 8.39 -2.62
CA SER A 103 -1.57 8.97 -3.18
C SER A 103 -2.53 7.86 -3.62
N LEU A 104 -3.72 7.81 -2.98
CA LEU A 104 -4.80 6.88 -3.34
C LEU A 104 -5.68 7.40 -4.47
N ASP A 105 -5.97 8.69 -4.44
CA ASP A 105 -6.86 9.34 -5.41
C ASP A 105 -6.47 10.81 -5.59
N ARG A 106 -6.64 11.29 -6.81
CA ARG A 106 -6.38 12.67 -7.24
C ARG A 106 -7.54 13.14 -8.10
N ARG A 107 -8.42 13.94 -7.52
CA ARG A 107 -9.64 14.45 -8.16
C ARG A 107 -9.42 15.88 -8.61
N VAL A 108 -9.49 16.12 -9.92
CA VAL A 108 -9.40 17.46 -10.49
C VAL A 108 -10.80 18.06 -10.55
N VAL A 109 -11.02 19.14 -9.81
CA VAL A 109 -12.27 19.88 -9.80
C VAL A 109 -12.15 21.02 -10.80
N ARG A 110 -13.06 21.04 -11.77
CA ARG A 110 -13.13 22.06 -12.81
C ARG A 110 -14.37 22.93 -12.62
N ASP A 111 -14.29 24.19 -13.03
CA ASP A 111 -15.47 25.06 -13.12
C ASP A 111 -16.33 24.73 -14.35
N GLU A 112 -17.38 25.52 -14.56
CA GLU A 112 -18.29 25.41 -15.70
C GLU A 112 -17.61 25.67 -17.06
N HIS A 113 -16.47 26.36 -17.09
CA HIS A 113 -15.66 26.62 -18.29
C HIS A 113 -14.62 25.52 -18.52
N GLY A 114 -14.52 24.54 -17.62
CA GLY A 114 -13.55 23.46 -17.69
C GLY A 114 -12.18 23.83 -17.10
N GLU A 115 -12.02 24.99 -16.47
CA GLU A 115 -10.76 25.41 -15.85
C GLU A 115 -10.55 24.72 -14.51
N VAL A 116 -9.31 24.35 -14.19
CA VAL A 116 -8.99 23.65 -12.93
C VAL A 116 -9.07 24.64 -11.76
N VAL A 117 -10.03 24.41 -10.87
CA VAL A 117 -10.26 25.24 -9.68
C VAL A 117 -9.53 24.69 -8.47
N ARG A 118 -9.57 23.38 -8.27
CA ARG A 118 -8.84 22.71 -7.18
C ARG A 118 -8.50 21.27 -7.54
N VAL A 119 -7.55 20.71 -6.80
CA VAL A 119 -7.21 19.29 -6.86
C VAL A 119 -7.35 18.72 -5.45
N ASP A 120 -8.29 17.81 -5.27
CA ASP A 120 -8.48 17.10 -4.00
C ASP A 120 -7.66 15.80 -4.06
N ILE A 121 -6.77 15.60 -3.09
CA ILE A 121 -5.95 14.39 -2.98
C ILE A 121 -6.29 13.67 -1.68
N VAL A 122 -6.44 12.36 -1.78
CA VAL A 122 -6.54 11.44 -0.64
C VAL A 122 -5.26 10.62 -0.59
N GLY A 123 -4.55 10.70 0.53
CA GLY A 123 -3.30 9.97 0.80
C GLY A 123 -3.50 8.84 1.81
N ILE A 124 -2.49 7.98 1.92
CA ILE A 124 -2.40 6.96 2.97
C ILE A 124 -0.96 6.80 3.45
N ASP A 125 -0.74 7.09 4.73
CA ASP A 125 0.59 7.04 5.34
C ASP A 125 0.73 5.83 6.27
N ALA A 126 1.71 4.97 5.98
CA ALA A 126 2.05 3.81 6.80
C ALA A 126 3.25 4.00 7.76
N THR A 127 3.67 5.24 8.04
CA THR A 127 4.83 5.59 8.87
C THR A 127 4.64 5.19 10.33
N LYS A 128 3.50 5.56 10.93
CA LYS A 128 3.19 5.31 12.35
C LYS A 128 2.22 4.15 12.58
N MET A 129 1.51 3.72 11.54
CA MET A 129 0.56 2.63 11.61
C MET A 129 0.46 1.92 10.26
N GLY A 130 0.29 0.61 10.24
CA GLY A 130 0.16 -0.13 8.99
C GLY A 130 0.20 -1.64 9.15
N ALA A 131 0.44 -2.35 8.06
CA ALA A 131 0.58 -3.82 8.04
C ALA A 131 1.79 -4.23 7.19
N GLU A 132 1.86 -5.49 6.76
CA GLU A 132 3.07 -6.04 6.12
C GLU A 132 3.41 -5.38 4.78
N ALA A 133 2.43 -4.84 4.06
CA ALA A 133 2.64 -4.18 2.76
C ALA A 133 3.55 -2.95 2.82
N ARG A 134 3.72 -2.33 4.01
CA ARG A 134 4.64 -1.21 4.21
C ARG A 134 6.12 -1.58 4.02
N PHE A 135 6.46 -2.87 3.98
CA PHE A 135 7.84 -3.37 3.81
C PHE A 135 8.16 -3.79 2.37
N VAL A 136 7.27 -3.51 1.42
CA VAL A 136 7.55 -3.75 0.00
C VAL A 136 8.48 -2.66 -0.50
N ASN A 137 9.66 -3.05 -0.98
CA ASN A 137 10.68 -2.13 -1.48
C ASN A 137 10.52 -1.84 -2.98
N ASP A 138 11.18 -0.77 -3.45
CA ASP A 138 11.37 -0.57 -4.88
C ASP A 138 12.40 -1.57 -5.42
N TYR A 139 12.16 -2.09 -6.62
CA TYR A 139 13.05 -3.07 -7.25
C TYR A 139 14.38 -2.49 -7.75
N ARG A 140 14.47 -1.16 -7.98
CA ARG A 140 15.64 -0.55 -8.61
C ARG A 140 16.85 -0.65 -7.68
N GLY A 141 17.93 -1.22 -8.21
CA GLY A 141 19.18 -1.43 -7.47
C GLY A 141 19.21 -2.69 -6.59
N VAL A 142 18.09 -3.41 -6.47
CA VAL A 142 18.05 -4.68 -5.73
C VAL A 142 18.84 -5.75 -6.50
N PRO A 143 19.85 -6.42 -5.90
CA PRO A 143 20.64 -7.43 -6.58
C PRO A 143 19.77 -8.56 -7.18
N GLY A 144 19.94 -8.81 -8.48
CA GLY A 144 19.18 -9.82 -9.23
C GLY A 144 17.84 -9.34 -9.78
N TYR A 145 17.42 -8.10 -9.52
CA TYR A 145 16.19 -7.53 -10.05
C TYR A 145 16.48 -6.62 -11.24
N VAL A 146 15.85 -6.94 -12.37
CA VAL A 146 15.82 -6.08 -13.57
C VAL A 146 14.45 -5.46 -13.82
N ARG A 147 13.43 -5.91 -13.07
CA ARG A 147 12.04 -5.48 -13.10
C ARG A 147 11.37 -5.77 -11.75
N PRO A 148 10.27 -5.10 -11.40
CA PRO A 148 9.50 -5.48 -10.23
C PRO A 148 8.84 -6.86 -10.43
N ASN A 149 8.69 -7.60 -9.34
CA ASN A 149 7.97 -8.89 -9.33
C ASN A 149 6.56 -8.77 -8.71
N ALA A 150 6.22 -7.60 -8.19
CA ALA A 150 4.90 -7.24 -7.70
C ALA A 150 4.45 -5.88 -8.27
N VAL A 151 3.16 -5.60 -8.16
CA VAL A 151 2.56 -4.32 -8.57
C VAL A 151 1.66 -3.77 -7.47
N PHE A 152 1.58 -2.43 -7.42
CA PHE A 152 0.56 -1.72 -6.68
C PHE A 152 -0.64 -1.49 -7.60
N GLU A 153 -1.78 -2.09 -7.26
CA GLU A 153 -3.03 -1.90 -7.98
C GLU A 153 -4.20 -1.78 -7.00
N LEU A 154 -5.16 -0.92 -7.35
CA LEU A 154 -6.40 -0.78 -6.58
C LEU A 154 -7.22 -2.05 -6.70
N ARG A 155 -7.76 -2.48 -5.57
CA ARG A 155 -8.78 -3.51 -5.51
C ARG A 155 -10.06 -2.94 -4.94
N GLU A 156 -11.18 -3.47 -5.41
CA GLU A 156 -12.50 -3.03 -4.99
C GLU A 156 -13.32 -4.21 -4.46
N TRP A 157 -14.26 -3.93 -3.58
CA TRP A 157 -15.26 -4.89 -3.12
C TRP A 157 -16.55 -4.17 -2.77
N GLU A 158 -17.66 -4.91 -2.79
CA GLU A 158 -18.97 -4.42 -2.40
C GLU A 158 -19.54 -5.26 -1.25
N ILE A 159 -20.09 -4.57 -0.26
CA ILE A 159 -20.81 -5.16 0.86
C ILE A 159 -22.29 -4.92 0.63
N PRO A 160 -23.12 -5.97 0.46
CA PRO A 160 -24.56 -5.81 0.28
C PRO A 160 -25.19 -5.01 1.42
N GLY A 161 -26.08 -4.08 1.07
CA GLY A 161 -26.85 -3.32 2.05
C GLY A 161 -27.96 -4.17 2.68
N PRO A 162 -28.34 -3.92 3.95
CA PRO A 162 -29.48 -4.59 4.56
C PRO A 162 -30.78 -4.15 3.86
N ASN A 163 -31.72 -5.09 3.71
CA ASN A 163 -33.11 -4.82 3.29
C ASN A 163 -33.24 -3.99 1.99
N GLY A 164 -32.38 -4.25 0.99
CA GLY A 164 -32.42 -3.55 -0.30
C GLY A 164 -31.78 -2.15 -0.30
N ALA A 165 -31.11 -1.75 0.79
CA ALA A 165 -30.28 -0.55 0.79
C ALA A 165 -29.11 -0.68 -0.20
N ALA A 166 -28.62 0.47 -0.69
CA ALA A 166 -27.49 0.51 -1.61
C ALA A 166 -26.24 -0.20 -1.02
N PRO A 167 -25.48 -0.94 -1.84
CA PRO A 167 -24.26 -1.59 -1.38
C PRO A 167 -23.20 -0.57 -0.96
N LYS A 168 -22.39 -0.95 0.02
CA LYS A 168 -21.20 -0.17 0.39
C LYS A 168 -20.01 -0.64 -0.41
N LYS A 169 -19.40 0.26 -1.18
CA LYS A 169 -18.15 0.01 -1.88
C LYS A 169 -16.96 0.30 -0.96
N GLY A 170 -15.95 -0.57 -1.03
CA GLY A 170 -14.62 -0.33 -0.48
C GLY A 170 -13.56 -0.42 -1.57
N ILE A 171 -12.54 0.43 -1.50
CA ILE A 171 -11.38 0.42 -2.38
C ILE A 171 -10.12 0.40 -1.52
N ARG A 172 -9.09 -0.31 -1.99
CA ARG A 172 -7.77 -0.26 -1.34
C ARG A 172 -6.64 -0.46 -2.34
N MET A 173 -5.57 0.30 -2.15
CA MET A 173 -4.30 -0.04 -2.79
C MET A 173 -3.81 -1.38 -2.25
N ALA A 174 -3.43 -2.29 -3.12
CA ALA A 174 -2.97 -3.63 -2.74
C ALA A 174 -1.73 -4.03 -3.54
N VAL A 175 -0.96 -4.92 -2.93
CA VAL A 175 0.21 -5.54 -3.53
C VAL A 175 -0.23 -6.84 -4.19
N TRP A 176 0.05 -6.97 -5.48
CA TRP A 176 -0.26 -8.14 -6.29
C TRP A 176 1.00 -8.75 -6.88
N ALA A 177 1.04 -10.07 -7.00
CA ALA A 177 2.10 -10.74 -7.74
C ALA A 177 2.05 -10.32 -9.23
N GLY A 178 3.19 -9.87 -9.75
CA GLY A 178 3.31 -9.35 -11.09
C GLY A 178 3.17 -10.41 -12.19
N PRO A 179 3.34 -10.02 -13.47
CA PRO A 179 3.10 -10.89 -14.62
C PRO A 179 3.92 -12.20 -14.64
N HIS A 180 5.06 -12.23 -13.97
CA HIS A 180 5.97 -13.38 -13.91
C HIS A 180 5.88 -14.15 -12.59
N GLY A 181 4.94 -13.81 -11.70
CA GLY A 181 4.85 -14.40 -10.37
C GLY A 181 6.00 -13.97 -9.44
N ILE A 182 6.05 -14.58 -8.26
CA ILE A 182 7.06 -14.32 -7.24
C ILE A 182 7.61 -15.66 -6.75
N GLU A 183 8.91 -15.87 -6.96
CA GLU A 183 9.58 -17.10 -6.56
C GLU A 183 9.53 -17.33 -5.05
N LYS A 184 9.67 -18.60 -4.64
CA LYS A 184 9.78 -18.96 -3.23
C LYS A 184 10.98 -18.25 -2.60
N GLY A 185 10.76 -17.58 -1.46
CA GLY A 185 11.82 -16.90 -0.71
C GLY A 185 12.30 -15.58 -1.32
N ALA A 186 11.79 -15.19 -2.50
CA ALA A 186 12.13 -13.91 -3.11
C ALA A 186 11.56 -12.74 -2.30
N GLU A 187 12.29 -11.63 -2.30
CA GLU A 187 11.75 -10.34 -1.87
C GLU A 187 10.58 -9.92 -2.77
N ILE A 188 9.63 -9.20 -2.21
CA ILE A 188 8.47 -8.68 -2.94
C ILE A 188 8.78 -7.21 -3.21
N CYS A 189 9.07 -6.90 -4.48
CA CYS A 189 9.48 -5.56 -4.89
C CYS A 189 8.55 -5.03 -5.98
N VAL A 190 8.15 -3.77 -5.82
CA VAL A 190 7.30 -3.02 -6.76
C VAL A 190 8.12 -1.91 -7.43
N SER A 191 7.48 -1.13 -8.30
CA SER A 191 8.00 0.19 -8.68
C SER A 191 7.20 1.25 -7.94
N TYR A 192 7.86 2.08 -7.13
CA TYR A 192 7.25 3.24 -6.46
C TYR A 192 6.76 4.32 -7.42
N GLY A 193 7.19 4.25 -8.69
CA GLY A 193 6.75 5.16 -9.75
C GLY A 193 7.65 6.39 -9.91
N ARG A 194 7.48 7.10 -11.02
CA ARG A 194 8.39 8.19 -11.43
C ARG A 194 8.36 9.40 -10.48
N GLY A 195 7.19 9.76 -9.96
CA GLY A 195 7.03 10.92 -9.08
C GLY A 195 7.77 10.76 -7.74
N PHE A 196 7.84 9.55 -7.20
CA PHE A 196 8.62 9.26 -5.98
C PHE A 196 10.13 9.51 -6.19
N TRP A 197 10.66 9.06 -7.32
CA TRP A 197 12.09 9.18 -7.63
C TRP A 197 12.53 10.59 -8.05
N GLN A 198 11.63 11.38 -8.65
CA GLN A 198 11.91 12.77 -9.00
C GLN A 198 12.16 13.63 -7.75
N LYS A 199 11.27 13.56 -6.75
CA LYS A 199 11.42 14.31 -5.48
C LYS A 199 12.77 14.05 -4.79
N ARG A 200 13.17 12.78 -4.70
CA ARG A 200 14.45 12.40 -4.09
C ARG A 200 15.69 12.81 -4.88
N SER A 201 15.57 12.90 -6.20
CA SER A 201 16.66 13.41 -7.04
C SER A 201 16.86 14.91 -6.83
N GLU A 202 15.77 15.65 -6.62
CA GLU A 202 15.78 17.09 -6.29
C GLU A 202 16.33 17.33 -4.89
N GLU A 203 15.94 16.53 -3.89
CA GLU A 203 16.46 16.57 -2.53
C GLU A 203 17.96 16.27 -2.44
N ALA A 204 18.45 15.27 -3.20
CA ALA A 204 19.88 14.93 -3.22
C ALA A 204 20.76 15.96 -3.96
N ALA A 205 20.15 16.84 -4.75
CA ALA A 205 20.83 17.90 -5.49
C ALA A 205 20.81 19.26 -4.77
N SER A 206 20.14 19.36 -3.62
CA SER A 206 20.03 20.57 -2.78
C SER A 206 20.98 20.51 -1.60
#